data_AF-A0A7Y2VJW5-F1
#
_entry.id   AF-A0A7Y2VJW5-F1
#
_cell.length_a   1.000
_cell.length_b   1.000
_cell.length_c   1.000
_cell.angle_alpha   90.00
_cell.angle_beta   90.00
_cell.angle_gamma   90.00
#
_symmetry.space_group_name_H-M   'P 1'
#
loop_
_entity.id
_entity.type
_entity.pdbx_description
1 polymer ?
#
loop_
_entity_poly.entity_id
_entity_poly.type
_entity_poly.pdbx_seq_one_letter_code
_entity_poly.pdbx_strand_id
1 'polypeptide(L)'
;RAQDWLETIFDRASRDPLPIWLRGSPFQLKVWEALLAVPEGAHTTYGRLAARIGSPGASRAVGSAIGGNPVAWLIPCHRVIRQLGELGGYHWGETTKQAMIGFEAAQFSPAANP
;
A
#
# COMPACT_ATOMS: atom_id res chain seq x y z
N ARG A 1 23.46 -4.04 -5.12
CA ARG A 1 23.08 -3.55 -3.77
C ARG A 1 21.71 -2.88 -3.87
N ALA A 2 21.03 -2.58 -2.75
CA ALA A 2 19.71 -1.93 -2.80
C ALA A 2 19.75 -0.57 -3.54
N GLN A 3 20.87 0.16 -3.42
CA GLN A 3 21.07 1.45 -4.10
C GLN A 3 21.01 1.35 -5.63
N ASP A 4 21.39 0.21 -6.20
CA ASP A 4 21.45 0.02 -7.66
C ASP A 4 20.04 -0.02 -8.28
N TRP A 5 19.01 -0.19 -7.44
CA TRP A 5 17.61 -0.27 -7.85
C TRP A 5 16.84 1.04 -7.62
N LEU A 6 17.48 2.11 -7.16
CA LEU A 6 16.79 3.37 -6.85
C LEU A 6 16.07 3.93 -8.08
N GLU A 7 16.74 3.93 -9.23
CA GLU A 7 16.12 4.35 -10.50
C GLU A 7 14.92 3.47 -10.82
N THR A 8 15.02 2.14 -10.74
CA THR A 8 13.88 1.24 -10.95
C THR A 8 12.72 1.48 -9.97
N ILE A 9 13.01 1.82 -8.70
CA ILE A 9 11.99 2.01 -7.65
C ILE A 9 11.24 3.34 -7.81
N PHE A 10 11.94 4.39 -8.20
CA PHE A 10 11.39 5.76 -8.22
C PHE A 10 11.11 6.29 -9.63
N ASP A 11 11.67 5.67 -10.68
CA ASP A 11 11.25 5.91 -12.06
C ASP A 11 9.91 5.22 -12.33
N ARG A 12 8.88 6.05 -12.50
CA ARG A 12 7.52 5.60 -12.80
C ARG A 12 7.37 4.98 -14.18
N ALA A 13 8.28 5.29 -15.11
CA ALA A 13 8.27 4.69 -16.43
C ALA A 13 8.83 3.26 -16.40
N SER A 14 9.61 2.93 -15.37
CA SER A 14 10.15 1.60 -15.19
C SER A 14 9.03 0.59 -14.96
N ARG A 15 9.10 -0.52 -15.70
CA ARG A 15 8.25 -1.71 -15.52
C ARG A 15 9.08 -2.93 -15.15
N ASP A 16 10.34 -2.72 -14.81
CA ASP A 16 11.25 -3.80 -14.55
C ASP A 16 10.86 -4.49 -13.24
N PRO A 17 10.80 -5.82 -13.21
CA PRO A 17 10.45 -6.54 -12.01
C PRO A 17 11.54 -6.33 -10.95
N LEU A 18 11.12 -5.92 -9.77
CA LEU A 18 11.99 -5.83 -8.60
C LEU A 18 11.95 -7.15 -7.81
N PRO A 19 13.07 -7.89 -7.69
CA PRO A 19 13.11 -9.10 -6.90
C PRO A 19 13.08 -8.75 -5.41
N ILE A 20 11.91 -8.93 -4.77
CA ILE A 20 11.72 -8.68 -3.35
C ILE A 20 11.47 -10.02 -2.65
N TRP A 21 12.21 -10.27 -1.58
CA TRP A 21 11.97 -11.42 -0.71
C TRP A 21 11.33 -10.96 0.59
N LEU A 22 10.12 -11.48 0.89
CA LEU A 22 9.34 -11.11 2.07
C LEU A 22 9.23 -12.29 3.02
N ARG A 23 9.33 -12.02 4.32
CA ARG A 23 9.09 -12.99 5.38
C ARG A 23 7.96 -12.49 6.27
N GLY A 24 6.88 -13.27 6.34
CA GLY A 24 5.72 -12.99 7.18
C GLY A 24 4.89 -14.25 7.39
N SER A 25 3.91 -14.18 8.28
CA SER A 25 2.91 -15.25 8.41
C SER A 25 2.08 -15.39 7.12
N PRO A 26 1.44 -16.54 6.87
CA PRO A 26 0.56 -16.69 5.71
C PRO A 26 -0.51 -15.60 5.61
N PHE A 27 -1.04 -15.15 6.76
CA PHE A 27 -2.01 -14.06 6.81
C PHE A 27 -1.38 -12.71 6.42
N GLN A 28 -0.18 -12.40 6.91
CA GLN A 28 0.55 -11.19 6.54
C GLN A 28 0.85 -11.16 5.04
N LEU A 29 1.39 -12.24 4.50
CA LEU A 29 1.71 -12.35 3.07
C LEU A 29 0.47 -12.11 2.21
N LYS A 30 -0.66 -12.75 2.54
CA LYS A 30 -1.94 -12.55 1.84
C LYS A 30 -2.45 -11.11 1.91
N VAL A 31 -2.29 -10.44 3.05
CA VAL A 31 -2.63 -9.02 3.20
C VAL A 31 -1.73 -8.15 2.33
N TRP A 32 -0.41 -8.39 2.35
CA TRP A 32 0.56 -7.63 1.56
C TRP A 32 0.37 -7.81 0.06
N GLU A 33 0.09 -9.02 -0.40
CA GLU A 33 -0.30 -9.29 -1.80
C GLU A 33 -1.56 -8.51 -2.19
N ALA A 34 -2.57 -8.48 -1.32
CA ALA A 34 -3.80 -7.72 -1.58
C ALA A 34 -3.58 -6.19 -1.63
N LEU A 35 -2.56 -5.67 -0.92
CA LEU A 35 -2.16 -4.26 -0.99
C LEU A 35 -1.57 -3.92 -2.35
N LEU A 36 -0.75 -4.80 -2.94
CA LEU A 36 -0.16 -4.59 -4.27
C LEU A 36 -1.23 -4.42 -5.36
N ALA A 37 -2.43 -4.97 -5.16
CA ALA A 37 -3.58 -4.82 -6.04
C ALA A 37 -4.41 -3.53 -5.80
N VAL A 38 -3.95 -2.60 -4.96
CA VAL A 38 -4.55 -1.27 -4.78
C VAL A 38 -3.83 -0.30 -5.70
N PRO A 39 -4.49 0.29 -6.71
CA PRO A 39 -3.84 1.22 -7.64
C PRO A 39 -3.24 2.45 -6.97
N GLU A 40 -2.23 3.04 -7.59
CA GLU A 40 -1.70 4.35 -7.21
C GLU A 40 -2.79 5.43 -7.26
N GLY A 41 -2.82 6.31 -6.26
CA GLY A 41 -3.82 7.37 -6.13
C GLY A 41 -5.19 6.89 -5.64
N ALA A 42 -5.41 5.57 -5.58
CA ALA A 42 -6.63 4.99 -5.05
C ALA A 42 -6.50 4.64 -3.56
N HIS A 43 -7.65 4.60 -2.88
CA HIS A 43 -7.73 4.20 -1.48
C HIS A 43 -8.63 2.98 -1.29
N THR A 44 -8.30 2.18 -0.29
CA THR A 44 -9.15 1.09 0.20
C THR A 44 -9.33 1.21 1.71
N THR A 45 -10.25 0.45 2.28
CA THR A 45 -10.48 0.41 3.73
C THR A 45 -10.03 -0.92 4.30
N TYR A 46 -9.71 -0.93 5.60
CA TYR A 46 -9.36 -2.17 6.32
C TYR A 46 -10.42 -3.27 6.13
N GLY A 47 -11.71 -2.91 6.17
CA GLY A 47 -12.81 -3.84 5.97
C GLY A 47 -12.90 -4.36 4.53
N ARG A 48 -12.70 -3.48 3.53
CA ARG A 48 -12.69 -3.88 2.12
C ARG A 48 -11.52 -4.81 1.81
N LEU A 49 -10.35 -4.55 2.40
CA LEU A 49 -9.19 -5.42 2.26
C LEU A 49 -9.41 -6.78 2.95
N ALA A 50 -10.01 -6.78 4.14
CA ALA A 50 -10.41 -7.99 4.86
C ALA A 50 -11.38 -8.86 4.04
N ALA A 51 -12.38 -8.24 3.40
CA ALA A 51 -13.27 -8.94 2.48
C ALA A 51 -12.53 -9.50 1.25
N ARG A 52 -11.63 -8.71 0.64
CA ARG A 52 -10.83 -9.12 -0.53
C ARG A 52 -9.98 -10.37 -0.28
N ILE A 53 -9.44 -10.52 0.93
CA ILE A 53 -8.63 -11.69 1.29
C ILE A 53 -9.48 -12.88 1.79
N GLY A 54 -10.81 -12.80 1.70
CA GLY A 54 -11.72 -13.86 2.15
C GLY A 54 -11.82 -13.97 3.67
N SER A 55 -11.62 -12.88 4.40
CA SER A 55 -11.74 -12.82 5.86
C SER A 55 -12.61 -11.64 6.30
N PRO A 56 -13.89 -11.59 5.88
CA PRO A 56 -14.79 -10.50 6.25
C PRO A 56 -14.87 -10.36 7.79
N GLY A 57 -14.86 -9.12 8.29
CA GLY A 57 -14.83 -8.83 9.73
C GLY A 57 -13.43 -8.80 10.37
N ALA A 58 -12.38 -9.26 9.67
CA ALA A 58 -11.01 -9.31 10.20
C ALA A 58 -10.25 -7.96 10.12
N SER A 59 -10.95 -6.80 10.13
CA SER A 59 -10.34 -5.48 9.92
C SER A 59 -9.20 -5.17 10.90
N ARG A 60 -9.31 -5.59 12.16
CA ARG A 60 -8.24 -5.37 13.18
C ARG A 60 -7.00 -6.21 12.87
N ALA A 61 -7.18 -7.49 12.54
CA ALA A 61 -6.08 -8.39 12.17
C ALA A 61 -5.38 -7.90 10.90
N VAL A 62 -6.15 -7.43 9.91
CA VAL A 62 -5.63 -6.76 8.72
C VAL A 62 -4.83 -5.52 9.09
N GLY A 63 -5.32 -4.68 10.01
CA GLY A 63 -4.58 -3.53 10.54
C GLY A 63 -3.21 -3.91 11.12
N SER A 64 -3.16 -4.96 11.96
CA SER A 64 -1.90 -5.49 12.50
C SER A 64 -0.96 -6.02 11.42
N ALA A 65 -1.49 -6.74 10.42
CA ALA A 65 -0.69 -7.24 9.29
C ALA A 65 -0.13 -6.10 8.42
N ILE A 66 -0.92 -5.06 8.16
CA ILE A 66 -0.48 -3.84 7.47
C ILE A 66 0.63 -3.14 8.26
N GLY A 67 0.47 -3.02 9.59
CA GLY A 67 1.49 -2.43 10.46
C GLY A 67 2.81 -3.21 10.50
N GLY A 68 2.77 -4.51 10.20
CA GLY A 68 3.97 -5.35 10.07
C GLY A 68 4.65 -5.31 8.70
N ASN A 69 4.20 -4.45 7.77
CA ASN A 69 4.83 -4.33 6.45
C ASN A 69 6.29 -3.87 6.56
N PRO A 70 7.28 -4.70 6.14
CA PRO A 70 8.70 -4.37 6.28
C PRO A 70 9.23 -3.40 5.20
N VAL A 71 8.49 -3.19 4.10
CA VAL A 71 8.93 -2.36 2.96
C VAL A 71 7.81 -1.42 2.50
N ALA A 72 7.65 -0.30 3.21
CA ALA A 72 6.78 0.79 2.75
C ALA A 72 7.17 1.28 1.34
N TRP A 73 6.26 2.02 0.71
CA TRP A 73 6.31 2.42 -0.69
C TRP A 73 6.09 1.26 -1.66
N LEU A 74 6.94 0.23 -1.62
CA LEU A 74 6.85 -0.95 -2.49
C LEU A 74 5.60 -1.78 -2.21
N ILE A 75 5.34 -2.07 -0.93
CA ILE A 75 4.03 -2.56 -0.49
C ILE A 75 3.24 -1.33 -0.03
N PRO A 76 2.17 -0.93 -0.75
CA PRO A 76 1.54 0.38 -0.60
C PRO A 76 0.55 0.43 0.57
N CYS A 77 1.05 0.22 1.79
CA CYS A 77 0.25 0.21 3.01
C CYS A 77 -0.37 1.58 3.36
N HIS A 78 0.16 2.68 2.82
CA HIS A 78 -0.37 4.03 2.99
C HIS A 78 -1.73 4.22 2.32
N ARG A 79 -2.08 3.39 1.32
CA ARG A 79 -3.36 3.45 0.58
C ARG A 79 -4.56 2.90 1.38
N VAL A 80 -4.34 2.36 2.58
CA VAL A 80 -5.43 1.88 3.45
C VAL A 80 -5.83 2.94 4.46
N ILE A 81 -7.12 3.29 4.47
CA ILE A 81 -7.71 4.30 5.36
C ILE A 81 -8.88 3.72 6.16
N ARG A 82 -9.39 4.49 7.13
CA ARG A 82 -10.61 4.15 7.88
C ARG A 82 -11.85 4.33 7.01
N GLN A 83 -12.95 3.72 7.44
CA GLN A 83 -14.18 3.66 6.66
C GLN A 83 -14.82 5.03 6.40
N LEU A 84 -14.65 5.99 7.31
CA LEU A 84 -15.21 7.35 7.18
C LEU A 84 -14.22 8.33 6.53
N GLY A 85 -13.12 7.83 5.96
CA GLY A 85 -12.15 8.62 5.21
C GLY A 85 -10.95 9.10 6.01
N GLU A 86 -10.88 8.84 7.32
CA GLU A 86 -9.72 9.24 8.10
C GLU A 86 -8.51 8.36 7.78
N LEU A 87 -7.32 8.96 7.71
CA LEU A 87 -6.11 8.21 7.36
C LEU A 87 -5.81 7.08 8.36
N GLY A 88 -6.05 7.30 9.66
CA GLY A 88 -5.64 6.38 10.71
C GLY A 88 -4.11 6.30 10.85
N GLY A 89 -3.65 5.51 11.83
CA GLY A 89 -2.22 5.39 12.15
C GLY A 89 -1.40 4.74 11.03
N TYR A 90 -0.09 5.01 11.06
CA TYR A 90 0.87 4.48 10.09
C TYR A 90 2.18 4.08 10.77
N HIS A 91 2.66 2.86 10.49
CA HIS A 91 3.89 2.34 11.09
C HIS A 91 5.11 3.23 10.84
N TRP A 92 5.18 3.85 9.66
CA TRP A 92 6.30 4.69 9.23
C TRP A 92 6.07 6.19 9.48
N GLY A 93 5.08 6.54 10.32
CA GLY A 93 4.76 7.92 10.71
C GLY A 93 3.65 8.57 9.88
N GLU A 94 2.77 9.32 10.54
CA GLU A 94 1.60 9.95 9.91
C GLU A 94 1.98 10.95 8.82
N THR A 95 3.03 11.75 9.04
CA THR A 95 3.58 12.68 8.05
C THR A 95 4.01 11.96 6.77
N THR A 96 4.66 10.80 6.90
CA THR A 96 5.07 9.97 5.75
C THR A 96 3.87 9.49 4.97
N LYS A 97 2.82 9.01 5.66
CA LYS A 97 1.57 8.59 5.01
C LYS A 97 0.92 9.72 4.24
N GLN A 98 0.83 10.90 4.85
CA GLN A 98 0.26 12.09 4.23
C GLN A 98 1.08 12.53 3.01
N ALA A 99 2.41 12.53 3.12
CA ALA A 99 3.29 12.90 2.01
C ALA A 99 3.17 11.92 0.83
N MET A 100 3.13 10.61 1.09
CA MET A 100 2.95 9.60 0.03
C MET A 100 1.58 9.72 -0.64
N ILE A 101 0.51 9.90 0.13
CA ILE A 101 -0.83 10.11 -0.42
C ILE A 101 -0.89 11.39 -1.24
N GLY A 102 -0.34 12.50 -0.72
CA GLY A 102 -0.28 13.78 -1.43
C GLY A 102 0.54 13.70 -2.71
N PHE A 103 1.66 12.98 -2.68
CA PHE A 103 2.47 12.71 -3.87
C PHE A 103 1.67 11.95 -4.93
N GLU A 104 1.02 10.84 -4.58
CA GLU A 104 0.20 10.09 -5.53
C GLU A 104 -0.97 10.94 -6.08
N ALA A 105 -1.60 11.75 -5.23
CA ALA A 105 -2.70 12.63 -5.61
C ALA A 105 -2.26 13.74 -6.58
N ALA A 106 -1.08 14.34 -6.39
CA ALA A 106 -0.55 15.38 -7.28
C ALA A 106 -0.22 14.83 -8.67
N GLN A 107 0.13 13.55 -8.74
CA GLN A 107 0.50 12.87 -9.98
C GLN A 107 -0.70 12.23 -10.67
N PHE A 108 -1.81 12.03 -9.95
CA PHE A 108 -3.06 11.55 -10.50
C PHE A 108 -3.66 12.63 -11.42
N SER A 109 -3.28 12.59 -12.69
CA SER A 109 -4.01 13.31 -13.74
C SER A 109 -5.28 12.52 -14.07
N PRO A 110 -6.48 13.10 -13.91
CA PRO A 110 -7.66 12.52 -14.51
C PRO A 110 -7.51 12.70 -16.03
N ALA A 111 -6.92 11.73 -16.72
CA ALA A 111 -6.93 11.73 -18.16
C ALA A 111 -8.40 11.69 -18.61
N ALA A 112 -8.81 12.80 -19.24
CA ALA A 112 -10.01 13.03 -20.02
C ALA A 112 -10.91 11.79 -20.20
N ASN A 113 -12.04 11.76 -19.50
CA ASN A 113 -13.18 10.99 -19.99
C ASN A 113 -13.70 11.68 -21.26
N PRO A 114 -13.94 10.96 -22.37
CA PRO A 114 -14.82 11.47 -23.42
C PRO A 114 -16.24 11.71 -22.90
#